data_AF-A0A2J0LH73-F1
#
_entry.id   AF-A0A2J0LH73-F1
#
_cell.length_a   1.000
_cell.length_b   1.000
_cell.length_c   1.000
_cell.angle_alpha   90.00
_cell.angle_beta   90.00
_cell.angle_gamma   90.00
#
_symmetry.space_group_name_H-M   'P 1'
#
loop_
_entity.id
_entity.type
_entity.pdbx_description
1 polymer ?
#
loop_
_entity_poly.entity_id
_entity_poly.type
_entity_poly.pdbx_seq_one_letter_code
_entity_poly.pdbx_strand_id
1 'polypeptide(L)'
;KAEESRKQQELERQKIQLLEKNAADWEKSKLVKAFIEAKKVLHIKENSSVEPDSEFAQWLAWAHQHADRLDSLKENVLLSKSLKFGHIPIQIWTV
;
A
#
# COMPACT_ATOMS: atom_id res chain seq x y z
N LYS A 1 9.74 -29.32 -22.13
CA LYS A 1 9.91 -29.87 -20.76
C LYS A 1 10.86 -29.07 -19.86
N ALA A 2 12.19 -29.04 -20.04
CA ALA A 2 13.07 -28.31 -19.10
C ALA A 2 12.90 -26.77 -19.11
N GLU A 3 12.59 -26.19 -20.27
CA GLU A 3 12.37 -24.75 -20.42
C GLU A 3 11.03 -24.29 -19.82
N GLU A 4 9.97 -25.09 -19.97
CA GLU A 4 8.65 -24.80 -19.38
C GLU A 4 8.68 -24.85 -17.85
N SER A 5 9.39 -25.81 -17.25
CA SER A 5 9.55 -25.89 -15.79
C SER A 5 10.26 -24.67 -15.22
N ARG A 6 11.25 -24.11 -15.93
CA ARG A 6 11.95 -22.89 -15.51
C ARG A 6 11.06 -21.66 -15.56
N LYS A 7 10.25 -21.53 -16.62
CA LYS A 7 9.28 -20.43 -16.76
C LYS A 7 8.22 -20.45 -15.65
N GLN A 8 7.71 -21.63 -15.29
CA GLN A 8 6.75 -21.75 -14.19
C GLN A 8 7.36 -21.42 -12.83
N GLN A 9 8.62 -21.81 -12.58
CA GLN A 9 9.31 -21.46 -11.33
C GLN A 9 9.55 -19.96 -11.19
N GLU A 10 9.93 -19.28 -12.28
CA GLU A 10 10.16 -17.84 -12.24
C GLU A 10 8.85 -17.05 -12.06
N LEU A 11 7.76 -17.47 -12.72
CA LEU A 11 6.44 -16.86 -12.50
C LEU A 11 5.96 -17.01 -11.05
N GLU A 12 6.17 -18.18 -10.45
CA GLU A 12 5.81 -18.42 -9.05
C GLU A 12 6.65 -17.55 -8.12
N ARG A 13 7.95 -17.45 -8.37
CA ARG A 13 8.86 -16.58 -7.61
C ARG A 13 8.43 -15.11 -7.69
N GLN A 14 8.06 -14.62 -8.86
CA GLN A 14 7.59 -13.23 -9.03
C GLN A 14 6.28 -12.97 -8.27
N LYS A 15 5.35 -13.94 -8.25
CA LYS A 15 4.12 -13.84 -7.45
C LYS A 15 4.42 -13.77 -5.96
N ILE A 16 5.33 -14.62 -5.47
CA ILE A 16 5.74 -14.63 -4.06
C ILE A 16 6.38 -13.29 -3.69
N GLN A 17 7.32 -12.79 -4.51
CA GLN A 17 7.97 -11.50 -4.26
C GLN A 17 6.99 -10.33 -4.24
N LEU A 18 6.00 -10.33 -5.15
CA LEU A 18 4.95 -9.31 -5.16
C LEU A 18 4.09 -9.38 -3.90
N LEU A 19 3.72 -10.58 -3.45
CA LEU A 19 2.95 -10.79 -2.24
C LEU A 19 3.70 -10.30 -0.99
N GLU A 20 4.97 -10.66 -0.85
CA GLU A 20 5.82 -10.25 0.27
C GLU A 20 6.01 -8.72 0.30
N LYS A 21 6.26 -8.12 -0.87
CA LYS A 21 6.35 -6.66 -1.00
C LYS A 21 5.05 -5.99 -0.56
N ASN A 22 3.90 -6.47 -1.03
CA ASN A 22 2.60 -5.92 -0.66
C ASN A 22 2.31 -6.06 0.83
N ALA A 23 2.69 -7.19 1.44
CA ALA A 23 2.55 -7.40 2.88
C ALA A 23 3.43 -6.44 3.69
N ALA A 24 4.69 -6.23 3.27
CA ALA A 24 5.60 -5.30 3.92
C ALA A 24 5.14 -3.84 3.80
N ASP A 25 4.63 -3.44 2.63
CA ASP A 25 4.13 -2.08 2.42
C ASP A 25 2.84 -1.82 3.22
N TRP A 26 1.95 -2.82 3.31
CA TRP A 26 0.79 -2.78 4.20
C TRP A 26 1.17 -2.66 5.69
N GLU A 27 2.16 -3.43 6.14
CA GLU A 27 2.67 -3.33 7.51
C GLU A 27 3.23 -1.94 7.81
N LYS A 28 4.04 -1.38 6.89
CA LYS A 28 4.54 0.00 7.02
C LYS A 28 3.41 1.01 7.11
N SER A 29 2.37 0.90 6.27
CA SER A 29 1.20 1.79 6.33
C SER A 29 0.54 1.76 7.72
N LYS A 30 0.38 0.57 8.31
CA LYS A 30 -0.16 0.43 9.67
C LYS A 30 0.72 1.08 10.73
N LEU A 31 2.04 0.86 10.66
CA LEU A 31 3.00 1.45 11.60
C LEU A 31 2.97 2.97 11.54
N VAL A 32 2.93 3.54 10.32
CA VAL A 32 2.85 4.99 10.12
C VAL A 32 1.53 5.54 10.67
N LYS A 33 0.39 4.89 10.41
CA LYS A 33 -0.92 5.28 10.96
C LYS A 33 -0.91 5.26 12.50
N ALA A 34 -0.35 4.22 13.10
CA ALA A 34 -0.23 4.12 14.56
C ALA A 34 0.66 5.24 15.14
N PHE A 35 1.77 5.57 14.47
CA PHE A 35 2.65 6.66 14.88
C PHE A 35 1.96 8.04 14.83
N ILE A 36 1.18 8.29 13.76
CA ILE A 36 0.40 9.53 13.62
C ILE A 36 -0.61 9.68 14.76
N GLU A 37 -1.35 8.61 15.06
CA GLU A 37 -2.31 8.62 16.17
C GLU A 37 -1.62 8.83 17.53
N ALA A 38 -0.47 8.20 17.76
CA ALA A 38 0.32 8.42 18.98
C ALA A 38 0.79 9.88 19.11
N LYS A 39 1.26 10.49 18.01
CA LYS A 39 1.62 11.92 17.96
C LYS A 39 0.43 12.82 18.26
N LYS A 40 -0.74 12.51 17.72
CA LYS A 40 -1.98 13.26 17.97
C LYS A 40 -2.39 13.18 19.44
N VAL A 41 -2.33 12.00 20.05
CA VAL A 41 -2.64 11.81 21.48
C VAL A 41 -1.67 12.62 22.37
N LEU A 42 -0.37 12.59 22.06
CA LEU A 42 0.62 13.39 22.78
C LEU A 42 0.34 14.89 22.65
N HIS A 43 0.07 15.37 21.44
CA HIS A 43 -0.22 16.78 21.20
C HIS A 43 -1.47 17.26 21.95
N ILE A 44 -2.55 16.48 21.96
CA ILE A 44 -3.77 16.81 22.71
C ILE A 44 -3.49 16.84 24.21
N LYS A 45 -2.64 15.94 24.72
CA LYS A 45 -2.25 15.93 26.13
C LYS A 45 -1.49 17.19 26.53
N GLU A 46 -0.68 17.74 25.63
CA GLU A 46 0.16 18.92 25.89
C GLU A 46 -0.58 20.25 25.64
N ASN A 47 -1.39 20.33 24.59
CA ASN A 47 -2.00 21.58 24.11
C ASN A 47 -3.52 21.64 24.27
N SER A 48 -4.13 20.60 24.86
CA SER A 48 -5.58 20.42 25.09
C SER A 48 -6.46 20.33 23.84
N SER A 49 -6.02 20.86 22.69
CA SER A 49 -6.72 20.82 21.41
C SER A 49 -5.76 20.86 20.23
N VAL A 50 -6.23 20.45 19.05
CA VAL A 50 -5.54 20.64 17.78
C VAL A 50 -6.26 21.75 17.02
N GLU A 51 -5.61 22.89 16.84
CA GLU A 51 -6.19 23.95 16.01
C GLU A 51 -6.16 23.56 14.53
N PRO A 52 -7.26 23.73 13.79
CA PRO A 52 -7.39 23.23 12.42
C PRO A 52 -6.42 23.86 11.42
N ASP A 53 -5.98 25.10 11.66
CA ASP A 53 -5.00 25.80 10.83
C ASP A 53 -3.56 25.71 11.36
N SER A 54 -3.35 24.97 12.46
CA SER A 54 -2.00 24.78 13.01
C SER A 54 -1.10 24.00 12.05
N GLU A 55 0.20 24.24 12.15
CA GLU A 55 1.20 23.44 11.43
C GLU A 55 1.07 21.95 11.76
N PHE A 56 0.62 21.61 12.97
CA PHE A 56 0.38 20.23 13.38
C PHE A 56 -0.82 19.60 12.65
N ALA A 57 -1.93 20.33 12.48
CA ALA A 57 -3.07 19.85 11.72
C ALA A 57 -2.73 19.63 10.23
N GLN A 58 -1.96 20.55 9.63
CA GLN A 58 -1.46 20.41 8.27
C GLN A 58 -0.53 19.20 8.12
N TRP A 59 0.36 18.99 9.10
CA TRP A 59 1.22 17.81 9.17
C TRP A 59 0.41 16.50 9.30
N LEU A 60 -0.63 16.48 10.15
CA LEU A 60 -1.52 15.31 10.30
C LEU A 60 -2.18 14.94 8.96
N ALA A 61 -2.72 15.93 8.24
CA ALA A 61 -3.36 15.71 6.95
C ALA A 61 -2.38 15.13 5.92
N TRP A 62 -1.18 15.72 5.82
CA TRP A 62 -0.12 15.21 4.94
C TRP A 62 0.32 13.79 5.33
N ALA A 63 0.50 13.52 6.63
CA ALA A 63 0.97 12.24 7.13
C ALA A 63 -0.06 11.11 6.89
N HIS A 64 -1.35 11.39 7.09
CA HIS A 64 -2.42 10.46 6.72
C HIS A 64 -2.42 10.17 5.21
N GLN A 65 -2.27 11.20 4.38
CA GLN A 65 -2.20 11.02 2.93
C GLN A 65 -0.98 10.19 2.52
N HIS A 66 0.17 10.37 3.17
CA HIS A 66 1.36 9.56 2.94
C HIS A 66 1.13 8.10 3.33
N ALA A 67 0.54 7.85 4.51
CA ALA A 67 0.25 6.51 4.98
C ALA A 67 -0.73 5.76 4.07
N ASP A 68 -1.70 6.47 3.48
CA ASP A 68 -2.62 5.91 2.50
C ASP A 68 -1.97 5.58 1.15
N ARG A 69 -0.90 6.29 0.75
CA ARG A 69 -0.12 5.94 -0.46
C ARG A 69 0.70 4.66 -0.27
N LEU A 70 1.11 4.37 0.96
CA LEU A 70 1.83 3.14 1.31
C LEU A 70 0.90 1.93 1.44
N ASP A 71 -0.42 2.14 1.46
CA ASP A 71 -1.40 1.08 1.64
C ASP A 71 -1.63 0.31 0.32
N SER A 72 -0.74 -0.63 0.02
CA SER A 72 -0.79 -1.47 -1.19
C SER A 72 -2.08 -2.31 -1.29
N LEU A 73 -2.87 -2.45 -0.21
CA LEU A 73 -4.19 -3.10 -0.29
C LEU A 73 -5.21 -2.23 -1.01
N LYS A 74 -5.12 -0.90 -0.94
CA LYS A 74 -6.01 0.00 -1.69
C LYS A 74 -5.77 -0.12 -3.20
N GLU A 75 -4.51 -0.27 -3.61
CA GLU A 75 -4.16 -0.46 -5.02
C GLU A 75 -4.60 -1.84 -5.55
N ASN A 76 -4.47 -2.89 -4.73
CA ASN A 76 -4.93 -4.24 -5.09
C ASN A 76 -6.46 -4.33 -5.26
N VAL A 77 -7.23 -3.56 -4.48
CA VAL A 77 -8.68 -3.44 -4.67
C VAL A 77 -9.04 -2.81 -6.02
N LEU A 78 -8.22 -1.90 -6.55
CA LEU A 78 -8.42 -1.32 -7.88
C LEU A 78 -8.04 -2.30 -9.00
N LEU A 79 -6.95 -3.05 -8.84
CA LEU A 79 -6.54 -4.09 -9.79
C LEU A 79 -7.57 -5.24 -9.86
N SER A 80 -8.14 -5.65 -8.72
CA SER A 80 -9.17 -6.69 -8.67
C SER A 80 -10.54 -6.23 -9.21
N LYS A 81 -10.88 -4.95 -9.10
CA LYS A 81 -12.07 -4.37 -9.76
C LYS A 81 -11.90 -4.23 -11.27
N SER A 82 -10.69 -3.90 -11.74
CA SER A 82 -10.37 -3.84 -13.17
C SER A 82 -10.38 -5.22 -13.85
N LEU A 83 -10.18 -6.30 -13.09
CA LEU A 83 -10.26 -7.68 -13.61
C LEU A 83 -11.71 -8.21 -13.78
N LYS A 84 -12.73 -7.45 -13.36
CA LYS A 84 -14.14 -7.85 -13.46
C LYS A 84 -14.89 -7.25 -14.65
N PHE A 85 -14.23 -6.42 -15.46
CA PHE A 85 -14.81 -5.87 -16.69
C PHE A 85 -14.00 -6.31 -17.90
N GLY A 86 -14.56 -7.24 -18.68
CA GLY A 86 -14.13 -7.52 -20.05
C GLY A 86 -13.15 -8.68 -20.20
N HIS A 87 -13.70 -9.80 -20.67
CA HIS A 87 -12.99 -10.84 -21.41
C HIS A 87 -12.03 -10.24 -22.45
N ILE A 88 -10.72 -10.58 -22.41
CA ILE A 88 -9.76 -10.64 -23.55
C ILE A 88 -8.39 -11.12 -23.01
N PRO A 89 -7.60 -11.88 -23.81
CA PRO A 89 -6.59 -12.83 -23.34
C PRO A 89 -5.24 -12.16 -23.08
N ILE A 90 -4.49 -12.71 -22.12
CA ILE A 90 -3.13 -12.29 -21.78
C ILE A 90 -2.21 -12.73 -22.93
N GLN A 91 -2.10 -11.90 -23.96
CA GLN A 91 -1.00 -11.87 -24.91
C GLN A 91 -0.12 -10.67 -24.55
N ILE A 92 0.90 -10.88 -23.74
CA ILE A 92 2.00 -9.93 -23.59
C ILE A 92 3.31 -10.73 -23.70
N TRP A 93 3.70 -11.03 -24.94
CA TRP A 93 5.09 -11.18 -25.36
C TRP A 93 5.35 -10.03 -26.34
N THR A 94 6.24 -9.11 -26.01
CA THR A 94 6.95 -8.33 -27.02
C THR A 94 8.32 -7.96 -26.49
N VAL A 95 9.30 -8.68 -27.06
CA VAL A 95 10.73 -8.41 -27.22
C VAL A 95 11.60 -8.43 -25.96
#